data_AF-A0A382ZQ34-F1
#
_entry.id   AF-A0A382ZQ34-F1
#
_cell.length_a   1.000
_cell.length_b   1.000
_cell.length_c   1.000
_cell.angle_alpha   90.00
_cell.angle_beta   90.00
_cell.angle_gamma   90.00
#
_symmetry.space_group_name_H-M   'P 1'
#
loop_
_entity.id
_entity.type
_entity.pdbx_description
1 polymer ?
#
loop_
_entity_poly.entity_id
_entity_poly.type
_entity_poly.pdbx_seq_one_letter_code
_entity_poly.pdbx_strand_id
1 'polypeptide(L)' 'MKVTYLTSASVIIEDHNVKILCDPWLVDGEFYGSWAHYPPLSFNPEEFNDVNYIYISHIH' A
#
# COMPACT_ATOMS: atom_id res chain seq x y z
N MET A 1 -0.73 -5.88 -17.43
CA MET A 1 -0.66 -4.85 -16.39
C MET A 1 -2.03 -4.60 -15.77
N LYS A 2 -2.15 -4.79 -14.45
CA LYS A 2 -3.32 -4.47 -13.62
C LYS A 2 -2.84 -3.60 -12.46
N VAL A 3 -3.63 -2.61 -12.08
CA VAL A 3 -3.34 -1.74 -10.93
C VAL A 3 -4.52 -1.82 -9.96
N THR A 4 -4.22 -2.07 -8.69
CA THR A 4 -5.19 -2.08 -7.59
C THR A 4 -4.86 -0.96 -6.62
N TYR A 5 -5.79 -0.02 -6.48
CA TYR A 5 -5.69 1.05 -5.49
C TYR A 5 -6.08 0.52 -4.10
N LEU A 6 -5.31 0.90 -3.08
CA LEU A 6 -5.60 0.59 -1.68
C LEU A 6 -6.03 1.85 -0.92
N THR A 7 -5.12 2.82 -0.78
CA THR A 7 -5.32 4.11 -0.11
C THR A 7 -4.21 5.07 -0.51
N SER A 8 -4.45 6.39 -0.53
CA SER A 8 -3.42 7.41 -0.76
C SER A 8 -2.49 7.08 -1.96
N ALA A 9 -1.17 7.01 -1.76
CA ALA A 9 -0.19 6.56 -2.76
C ALA A 9 0.01 5.03 -2.80
N SER A 10 -0.65 4.28 -1.91
CA SER A 10 -0.55 2.82 -1.84
C SER A 10 -1.32 2.14 -2.96
N VAL A 11 -0.57 1.54 -3.88
CA VAL A 11 -1.11 0.75 -4.99
C VAL A 11 -0.36 -0.57 -5.13
N ILE A 12 -1.06 -1.58 -5.63
CA ILE A 12 -0.46 -2.82 -6.10
C ILE A 12 -0.40 -2.75 -7.63
N ILE A 13 0.79 -2.94 -8.19
CA ILE A 13 0.98 -3.07 -9.63
C ILE A 13 1.32 -4.53 -9.93
N GLU A 14 0.54 -5.16 -10.80
CA GLU A 14 0.68 -6.55 -11.22
C GLU A 14 0.95 -6.64 -12.73
N ASP A 15 2.09 -7.23 -13.11
CA ASP A 15 2.43 -7.48 -14.51
C ASP A 15 3.39 -8.65 -14.67
N HIS A 16 3.21 -9.51 -15.68
CA HIS A 16 4.07 -10.67 -15.97
C HIS A 16 4.44 -11.54 -14.73
N ASN A 17 3.46 -11.86 -13.88
CA ASN A 17 3.62 -12.59 -12.60
C ASN A 17 4.52 -11.89 -11.55
N VAL A 18 4.76 -10.59 -11.71
CA VAL A 18 5.40 -9.74 -10.72
C VAL A 18 4.36 -8.83 -10.09
N LYS A 19 4.33 -8.79 -8.76
CA LYS A 19 3.49 -7.93 -7.93
C LYS A 19 4.36 -6.96 -7.14
N ILE A 20 4.12 -5.67 -7.28
CA ILE A 20 4.84 -4.60 -6.57
C ILE A 20 3.85 -3.85 -5.67
N LEU A 21 4.18 -3.70 -4.40
CA LEU A 21 3.46 -2.86 -3.45
C LEU A 21 4.17 -1.50 -3.34
N CYS A 22 3.53 -0.44 -3.82
CA CYS A 22 4.07 0.91 -3.78
C CYS A 22 3.62 1.63 -2.50
N ASP A 23 4.53 2.36 -1.85
CA ASP A 23 4.28 3.29 -0.74
C ASP A 23 3.20 2.80 0.28
N PRO A 24 3.41 1.66 0.98
CA PRO A 24 2.38 1.01 1.80
C PRO A 24 2.13 1.75 3.12
N TRP A 25 1.24 2.73 3.09
CA TRP A 25 0.70 3.36 4.28
C TRP A 25 -0.63 2.70 4.64
N LEU A 26 -0.58 1.65 5.45
CA LEU A 26 -1.74 0.79 5.74
C LEU A 26 -2.36 1.01 7.13
N VAL A 27 -1.68 1.73 8.01
CA VAL A 27 -2.12 2.00 9.39
C VAL A 27 -2.38 3.50 9.58
N ASP A 28 -3.36 3.86 10.40
CA ASP A 28 -3.61 5.25 10.75
C ASP A 28 -2.50 5.84 11.63
N GLY A 29 -2.47 7.17 11.70
CA GLY A 29 -1.66 7.90 12.68
C GLY A 29 -0.39 8.54 12.12
N GLU A 30 -0.28 8.66 10.80
CA GLU A 30 0.82 9.38 10.14
C GLU A 30 0.74 10.89 10.42
N PHE A 31 1.84 11.61 10.21
CA PHE A 31 1.94 13.05 10.46
C PHE A 31 1.45 13.43 11.87
N TYR A 32 2.15 12.92 12.89
CA TYR A 32 1.86 13.14 14.31
C TYR A 32 0.42 12.76 14.72
N GLY A 33 -0.13 11.70 14.13
CA GLY A 33 -1.47 11.20 14.46
C GLY A 33 -2.61 11.94 13.76
N SER A 34 -2.32 12.88 12.86
CA SER A 34 -3.35 13.71 12.22
C SER A 34 -3.88 13.13 10.92
N TRP A 35 -3.15 12.21 10.29
CA TRP A 35 -3.56 11.56 9.05
C TRP A 35 -4.14 10.17 9.31
N ALA A 36 -5.28 9.91 8.69
CA ALA A 36 -6.02 8.66 8.80
C ALA A 36 -6.70 8.31 7.47
N HIS A 37 -7.00 7.04 7.28
CA HIS A 37 -7.63 6.49 6.08
C HIS A 37 -9.14 6.76 6.08
N TYR A 38 -9.65 7.28 4.95
CA TYR A 38 -11.09 7.37 4.71
C TYR A 38 -11.46 6.92 3.28
N PRO A 39 -12.35 5.92 3.11
CA PRO A 39 -13.00 5.13 4.18
C PRO A 39 -11.97 4.34 5.01
N PRO A 40 -12.34 3.88 6.22
CA PRO A 40 -11.44 3.08 7.06
C PRO A 40 -10.87 1.90 6.28
N LEU A 41 -9.56 1.72 6.35
CA LEU A 41 -8.87 0.63 5.67
C LEU A 41 -8.87 -0.62 6.57
N SER A 42 -9.57 -1.66 6.12
CA SER A 42 -9.44 -3.00 6.70
C SER A 42 -8.47 -3.80 5.86
N PHE A 43 -7.41 -4.33 6.47
CA PHE A 43 -6.45 -5.19 5.79
C PHE A 43 -5.91 -6.27 6.73
N ASN A 44 -5.53 -7.42 6.18
CA ASN A 44 -4.67 -8.40 6.84
C ASN A 44 -3.26 -8.35 6.20
N PRO A 45 -2.18 -8.20 6.98
CA PRO A 45 -0.81 -8.25 6.44
C PRO A 45 -0.52 -9.47 5.55
N GLU A 46 -1.15 -10.61 5.82
CA GLU A 46 -0.95 -11.84 5.04
C GLU A 46 -1.43 -11.71 3.58
N GLU A 47 -2.32 -10.77 3.27
CA GLU A 47 -2.77 -10.47 1.90
C GLU A 47 -1.63 -9.98 1.00
N PHE A 48 -0.52 -9.54 1.58
CA PHE A 48 0.65 -9.03 0.87
C PHE A 48 1.82 -10.02 0.84
N ASN A 49 1.66 -11.25 1.37
CA ASN A 49 2.72 -12.26 1.39
C ASN A 49 3.17 -12.71 -0.01
N ASP A 50 2.38 -12.45 -1.06
CA ASP A 50 2.68 -12.79 -2.45
C ASP A 50 3.28 -11.63 -3.25
N VAL A 51 3.51 -10.48 -2.61
CA VAL A 51 4.21 -9.34 -3.21
C VAL A 51 5.68 -9.70 -3.42
N ASN A 52 6.22 -9.39 -4.59
CA ASN A 52 7.63 -9.64 -4.91
C ASN A 52 8.54 -8.49 -4.49
N TYR A 53 8.05 -7.25 -4.55
CA TYR A 53 8.83 -6.05 -4.26
C TYR A 53 8.00 -4.98 -3.55
N ILE A 54 8.66 -4.21 -2.69
CA ILE A 54 8.13 -2.97 -2.13
C ILE A 54 8.88 -1.81 -2.78
N TYR A 55 8.14 -0.85 -3.34
CA TYR A 55 8.68 0.40 -3.87
C TYR A 55 8.35 1.53 -2.92
N ILE A 56 9.38 2.23 -2.42
CA ILE A 56 9.23 3.43 -1.59
C ILE A 56 9.73 4.62 -2.40
N SER A 57 8.84 5.56 -2.70
CA SER A 57 9.20 6.78 -3.42
C SER A 57 10.08 7.69 -2.57
N HIS A 58 9.72 7.87 -1.29
CA HIS A 58 10.47 8.60 -0.27
C HIS A 58 9.91 8.31 1.14
N ILE A 59 10.60 8.78 2.19
CA ILE A 59 10.14 8.74 3.58
C ILE A 59 9.66 10.15 3.96
N HIS A 60 8.51 10.24 4.62
CA HIS A 60 7.93 11.49 5.14
C HIS A 60 8.55 11.92 6.47
#